data_AF-A0A940U6P3-F1
#
_entry.id   AF-A0A940U6P3-F1
#
_cell.length_a   1.000
_cell.length_b   1.000
_cell.length_c   1.000
_cell.angle_alpha   90.00
_cell.angle_beta   90.00
_cell.angle_gamma   90.00
#
_symmetry.space_group_name_H-M   'P 1'
#
loop_
_entity.id
_entity.type
_entity.pdbx_description
1 polymer ?
#
loop_
_entity_poly.entity_id
_entity_poly.type
_entity_poly.pdbx_seq_one_letter_code
_entity_poly.pdbx_strand_id
1 'polypeptide(L)'
;MPGLFGLLGYIFVKLECEPAPLMLGFILGPMLEENLRRALLLSRGDPTIFVTNPISTGMLIASAILLALVIVPVVRKKREDVFVE
;
A
#
# COMPACT_ATOMS: atom_id res chain seq x y z
N MET A 1 19.05 25.76 7.12
CA MET A 1 18.11 24.99 6.27
C MET A 1 18.71 23.80 5.51
N PRO A 2 19.93 23.82 4.92
CA PRO A 2 20.39 22.72 4.04
C PRO A 2 20.72 21.41 4.76
N GLY A 3 21.10 21.45 6.05
CA GLY A 3 21.44 20.24 6.82
C GLY A 3 20.27 19.29 7.05
N LEU A 4 19.03 19.80 7.09
CA LEU A 4 17.83 18.97 7.33
C LEU A 4 17.49 18.10 6.11
N PHE A 5 17.63 18.67 4.91
CA PHE A 5 17.46 17.94 3.65
C PHE A 5 18.57 16.90 3.44
N GLY A 6 19.80 17.21 3.85
CA GLY A 6 20.91 16.25 3.85
C GLY A 6 20.69 15.08 4.82
N LEU A 7 20.15 15.35 6.02
CA LEU A 7 19.83 14.30 6.99
C LEU A 7 18.67 13.41 6.53
N LEU A 8 17.62 14.00 5.96
CA LEU A 8 16.53 13.26 5.33
C LEU A 8 17.04 12.39 4.18
N GLY A 9 17.84 12.94 3.27
CA GLY A 9 18.45 12.18 2.17
C GLY A 9 19.31 11.01 2.67
N TYR A 10 20.09 11.20 3.74
CA TYR A 10 20.88 10.13 4.35
C TYR A 10 20.01 9.02 4.97
N ILE A 11 18.89 9.39 5.62
CA ILE A 11 17.91 8.43 6.15
C ILE A 11 17.26 7.62 5.01
N PHE A 12 16.88 8.27 3.91
CA PHE A 12 16.29 7.59 2.75
C PHE A 12 17.27 6.59 2.09
N VAL A 13 18.55 6.96 1.99
CA VAL A 13 19.60 6.05 1.50
C VAL A 13 19.83 4.89 2.47
N LYS A 14 19.81 5.14 3.79
CA LYS A 14 20.00 4.10 4.81
C LYS A 14 18.82 3.13 4.94
N LEU A 15 17.63 3.54 4.50
CA LEU A 15 16.42 2.70 4.46
C LEU A 15 16.36 1.77 3.23
N GLU A 16 17.39 1.74 2.38
CA GLU A 16 17.41 0.99 1.10
C GLU A 16 16.20 1.32 0.19
N CYS A 17 15.51 2.41 0.51
CA CYS A 17 14.42 2.93 -0.28
C CYS A 17 15.06 3.60 -1.49
N GLU A 18 15.20 2.85 -2.57
CA GLU A 18 15.65 3.41 -3.83
C GLU A 18 14.81 4.66 -4.14
N PRO A 19 15.46 5.74 -4.62
CA PRO A 19 14.74 6.97 -4.94
C PRO A 19 13.63 6.75 -5.99
N ALA A 20 13.72 5.68 -6.79
CA ALA A 20 12.71 5.29 -7.76
C ALA A 20 11.35 4.90 -7.13
N PRO A 21 11.23 3.88 -6.25
CA PRO A 21 9.96 3.55 -5.58
C PRO A 21 9.40 4.68 -4.71
N LEU A 22 10.25 5.53 -4.12
CA LEU A 22 9.78 6.69 -3.36
C LEU A 22 9.08 7.72 -4.26
N MET A 23 9.68 8.04 -5.40
CA MET A 23 9.09 8.91 -6.42
C MET A 23 7.80 8.29 -6.99
N LEU A 24 7.82 6.98 -7.23
CA LEU A 24 6.65 6.24 -7.70
C LEU A 24 5.50 6.32 -6.68
N GLY A 25 5.78 6.10 -5.40
CA GLY A 25 4.80 6.25 -4.31
C GLY A 25 4.30 7.69 -4.17
N PHE A 26 5.15 8.69 -4.35
CA PHE A 26 4.76 10.10 -4.30
C PHE A 26 3.83 10.50 -5.45
N ILE A 27 4.01 9.94 -6.65
CA ILE A 27 3.15 10.18 -7.80
C ILE A 27 1.85 9.35 -7.71
N LEU A 28 1.96 8.10 -7.26
CA LEU A 28 0.81 7.20 -7.11
C LEU A 28 -0.10 7.58 -5.94
N GLY A 29 0.45 8.18 -4.89
CA GLY A 29 -0.29 8.65 -3.71
C GLY A 29 -1.47 9.56 -4.05
N PRO A 30 -1.26 10.72 -4.72
CA PRO A 30 -2.36 11.62 -5.11
C PRO A 30 -3.32 10.95 -6.10
N MET A 31 -2.83 10.10 -7.01
CA MET A 31 -3.70 9.34 -7.92
C MET A 31 -4.60 8.36 -7.15
N LEU A 32 -4.08 7.69 -6.12
CA LEU A 32 -4.86 6.79 -5.27
C LEU A 32 -5.94 7.55 -4.52
N GLU A 33 -5.59 8.69 -3.90
CA GLU A 33 -6.55 9.52 -3.18
C GLU A 33 -7.65 10.07 -4.11
N GLU A 34 -7.28 10.50 -5.32
CA GLU A 34 -8.24 11.00 -6.30
C GLU A 34 -9.19 9.88 -6.76
N ASN A 35 -8.67 8.68 -7.03
CA ASN A 35 -9.52 7.53 -7.38
C ASN A 35 -10.42 7.10 -6.22
N LEU A 36 -9.92 7.10 -4.98
CA LEU A 36 -10.70 6.81 -3.78
C LEU A 36 -11.81 7.85 -3.58
N ARG A 37 -11.46 9.15 -3.66
CA ARG A 37 -12.41 10.26 -3.55
C ARG A 37 -13.46 10.20 -4.64
N ARG A 38 -13.07 9.90 -5.88
CA ARG A 38 -13.98 9.75 -7.02
C ARG A 38 -14.92 8.57 -6.84
N ALA A 39 -14.42 7.43 -6.38
CA ALA A 39 -15.23 6.27 -6.05
C ALA A 39 -16.26 6.59 -4.94
N LEU A 40 -15.84 7.29 -3.88
CA LEU A 40 -16.73 7.69 -2.78
C LEU A 40 -17.76 8.74 -3.21
N LEU A 41 -17.42 9.68 -4.08
CA LEU A 41 -18.35 10.68 -4.63
C LEU A 41 -19.40 10.05 -5.56
N LEU A 42 -18.98 9.15 -6.46
CA LEU A 42 -19.89 8.35 -7.29
C LEU A 42 -20.84 7.50 -6.44
N SER A 43 -20.35 7.07 -5.28
CA SER A 43 -21.05 6.27 -4.29
C SER A 43 -21.92 7.08 -3.31
N ARG A 44 -22.09 8.40 -3.52
CA ARG A 44 -22.83 9.30 -2.61
C ARG A 44 -22.34 9.24 -1.15
N GLY A 45 -21.07 8.93 -0.92
CA GLY A 45 -20.45 8.91 0.40
C GLY A 45 -20.71 7.65 1.25
N ASP A 46 -21.42 6.64 0.72
CA ASP A 46 -21.72 5.41 1.47
C ASP A 46 -20.61 4.34 1.29
N PRO A 47 -19.78 4.04 2.32
CA PRO A 47 -18.76 2.98 2.23
C PRO A 47 -19.38 1.58 2.03
N THR A 48 -20.69 1.45 2.25
CA THR A 48 -21.47 0.23 2.03
C THR A 48 -21.47 -0.22 0.57
N ILE A 49 -21.19 0.67 -0.39
CA ILE A 49 -21.14 0.34 -1.83
C ILE A 49 -20.07 -0.69 -2.18
N PHE A 50 -18.99 -0.78 -1.40
CA PHE A 50 -17.98 -1.82 -1.59
C PHE A 50 -18.53 -3.24 -1.35
N VAL A 51 -19.63 -3.36 -0.60
CA VAL A 51 -20.34 -4.61 -0.29
C VAL A 51 -21.65 -4.74 -1.09
N THR A 52 -22.32 -3.64 -1.38
CA THR A 52 -23.59 -3.64 -2.14
C THR A 52 -23.37 -3.80 -3.65
N ASN A 53 -22.23 -3.35 -4.19
CA ASN A 53 -21.92 -3.56 -5.61
C ASN A 53 -21.22 -4.91 -5.82
N PRO A 54 -21.81 -5.83 -6.60
CA PRO A 54 -21.26 -7.16 -6.83
C PRO A 54 -19.86 -7.11 -7.48
N ILE A 55 -19.57 -6.08 -8.29
CA ILE A 55 -18.26 -5.89 -8.91
C ILE A 55 -17.20 -5.44 -7.90
N SER A 56 -17.49 -4.45 -7.04
CA SER A 56 -16.55 -4.00 -6.01
C SER A 56 -16.28 -5.08 -4.98
N THR A 57 -17.32 -5.81 -4.57
CA THR A 57 -17.19 -6.94 -3.63
C THR A 57 -16.30 -8.02 -4.22
N GLY A 58 -16.49 -8.37 -5.49
CA GLY A 58 -15.65 -9.33 -6.20
C GLY A 58 -14.18 -8.91 -6.26
N MET A 59 -13.89 -7.64 -6.58
CA MET A 59 -12.52 -7.11 -6.58
C MET A 59 -11.91 -7.07 -5.18
N LEU A 60 -12.69 -6.72 -4.15
CA LEU A 60 -12.23 -6.70 -2.76
C LEU A 60 -11.84 -8.10 -2.28
N ILE A 61 -12.67 -9.10 -2.57
CA ILE A 61 -12.40 -10.51 -2.26
C ILE A 61 -11.15 -10.99 -3.01
N ALA A 62 -11.05 -10.70 -4.31
CA ALA A 62 -9.88 -11.07 -5.11
C ALA A 62 -8.59 -10.43 -4.57
N SER A 63 -8.64 -9.15 -4.20
CA SER A 63 -7.52 -8.42 -3.58
C SER A 63 -7.13 -9.05 -2.25
N ALA A 64 -8.10 -9.37 -1.39
CA ALA A 64 -7.85 -10.02 -0.10
C ALA A 64 -7.22 -11.41 -0.27
N ILE A 65 -7.67 -12.20 -1.24
CA ILE A 65 -7.09 -13.52 -1.56
C ILE A 65 -5.65 -13.36 -2.05
N LEU A 66 -5.39 -12.44 -2.98
CA LEU A 66 -4.04 -12.19 -3.49
C LEU A 66 -3.10 -11.71 -2.38
N LEU A 67 -3.55 -10.80 -1.53
CA LEU A 67 -2.80 -10.35 -0.36
C LEU A 67 -2.52 -11.51 0.59
N ALA A 68 -3.50 -12.36 0.88
CA ALA A 68 -3.30 -13.54 1.72
C ALA A 68 -2.28 -14.51 1.10
N LEU A 69 -2.36 -14.77 -0.20
CA LEU A 69 -1.41 -15.65 -0.91
C LEU A 69 0.03 -15.12 -0.89
N VAL A 70 0.22 -13.80 -0.88
CA VAL A 70 1.56 -13.18 -0.82
C VAL A 70 2.07 -13.08 0.62
N ILE A 71 1.22 -12.63 1.55
CA ILE A 71 1.60 -12.36 2.94
C ILE A 71 1.78 -13.67 3.74
N VAL A 72 0.91 -14.68 3.55
CA VAL A 72 0.99 -15.95 4.28
C VAL A 72 2.35 -16.64 4.15
N PRO A 73 2.92 -16.88 2.95
CA PRO A 73 4.24 -17.49 2.82
C PRO A 73 5.36 -16.57 3.32
N VAL A 74 5.24 -15.24 3.14
CA VAL A 74 6.24 -14.27 3.63
C VAL A 74 6.29 -14.27 5.17
N VAL A 75 5.13 -14.31 5.83
CA VAL A 75 5.02 -14.36 7.30
C VAL A 75 5.40 -15.74 7.84
N ARG A 76 5.07 -16.83 7.14
CA ARG A 76 5.45 -18.20 7.54
C ARG A 76 6.97 -18.41 7.40
N LYS A 77 7.58 -17.98 6.30
CA LYS A 77 9.03 -18.04 6.09
C LYS A 77 9.80 -17.22 7.12
N LYS A 78 9.31 -16.00 7.42
CA LYS A 78 9.90 -15.14 8.45
C LYS A 78 9.73 -15.68 9.88
N ARG A 79 8.77 -16.59 10.12
CA ARG A 79 8.64 -17.32 11.39
C ARG A 79 9.62 -18.48 11.51
N GLU A 80 10.00 -19.13 10.42
CA GLU A 80 11.02 -20.20 10.44
C GLU A 80 12.42 -19.63 10.69
N ASP A 81 12.79 -18.49 10.09
CA ASP A 81 14.08 -17.83 10.36
C ASP A 81 14.21 -17.28 11.80
N VAL A 82 13.11 -16.90 12.46
CA VAL A 82 13.12 -16.33 13.83
C VAL A 82 13.10 -17.41 14.92
N PHE A 83 12.73 -18.66 14.59
CA PHE A 83 12.71 -19.78 15.55
C PHE A 83 13.95 -20.69 15.45
N VAL A 84 14.89 -20.40 14.55
CA VAL A 84 16.15 -21.15 14.36
C VAL A 84 17.36 -20.45 14.98
N GLU A 85 17.21 -19.26 15.58
CA GLU A 85 18.25 -18.61 16.41
C GLU A 85 17.92 -18.66 17.91
#